data_AF-A0A6U3C3S7-F1
#
_entry.id   AF-A0A6U3C3S7-F1
#
_cell.length_a   1.000
_cell.length_b   1.000
_cell.length_c   1.000
_cell.angle_alpha   90.00
_cell.angle_beta   90.00
_cell.angle_gamma   90.00
#
_symmetry.space_group_name_H-M   'P 1'
#
loop_
_entity.id
_entity.type
_entity.pdbx_description
1 polymer ?
#
loop_
_entity_poly.entity_id
_entity_poly.type
_entity_poly.pdbx_seq_one_letter_code
_entity_poly.pdbx_strand_id
1 'polypeptide(L)'
;GRVDPFLQRLYLVSPLNTIKARLHSLYSIMNTRLFAIVAFLAASAPESCAWSTSSSQNGGAAPHAGLSRRQMLVAALTTTTTAVIYQLPAHAVLSTGACASGVGEGCADLSEGNAYIQALQEQSAANRERNEREARDAYYMKNYPDWFQTVGKTLVKKESDGTFVALDDKEVAALQRDNKLTLETAKSMGGRVVDYTQKPILVLKDL
;
A
#
# COMPACT_ATOMS: atom_id res chain seq x y z
N GLY A 1 -24.10 46.08 -41.35
CA GLY A 1 -23.12 45.24 -42.06
C GLY A 1 -23.84 44.02 -42.60
N ARG A 2 -23.80 43.81 -43.92
CA ARG A 2 -24.28 42.59 -44.57
C ARG A 2 -23.27 41.49 -44.31
N VAL A 3 -23.72 40.36 -43.77
CA VAL A 3 -22.91 39.17 -43.58
C VAL A 3 -23.13 38.27 -44.79
N ASP A 4 -22.04 37.86 -45.45
CA ASP A 4 -22.06 37.10 -46.70
C ASP A 4 -22.68 35.70 -46.53
N PRO A 5 -23.60 35.30 -47.42
CA PRO A 5 -24.26 33.99 -47.38
C PRO A 5 -23.36 32.81 -47.78
N PHE A 6 -22.10 33.05 -48.13
CA PHE A 6 -21.17 32.01 -48.57
C PHE A 6 -20.54 31.20 -47.42
N LEU A 7 -20.57 31.71 -46.18
CA LEU A 7 -19.94 31.04 -45.03
C LEU A 7 -20.84 30.00 -44.32
N GLN A 8 -22.10 29.84 -44.71
CA GLN A 8 -22.99 28.83 -44.11
C GLN A 8 -22.92 27.43 -44.75
N ARG A 9 -22.17 27.23 -45.84
CA ARG A 9 -22.11 25.94 -46.54
C ARG A 9 -20.92 25.03 -46.22
N LEU A 10 -20.01 25.44 -45.34
CA LEU A 10 -18.81 24.66 -44.99
C LEU A 10 -18.92 23.82 -43.70
N TYR A 11 -20.09 23.78 -43.06
CA TYR A 11 -20.30 23.06 -41.78
C TYR A 11 -21.03 21.72 -41.87
N LEU A 12 -21.16 21.13 -43.06
CA LEU A 12 -21.74 19.80 -43.21
C LEU A 12 -20.72 18.86 -43.83
N VAL A 13 -20.54 17.72 -43.17
CA VAL A 13 -19.64 16.61 -43.50
C VAL A 13 -18.22 16.72 -42.91
N SER A 14 -18.14 16.80 -41.57
CA SER A 14 -16.93 16.39 -40.85
C SER A 14 -16.89 14.85 -40.72
N PRO A 15 -15.86 14.15 -41.24
CA PRO A 15 -15.74 12.68 -41.17
C PRO A 15 -15.42 12.12 -39.76
N LEU A 16 -15.44 12.97 -38.73
CA LEU A 16 -15.10 12.61 -37.34
C LEU A 16 -16.14 11.70 -36.67
N ASN A 17 -17.42 11.77 -37.06
CA ASN A 17 -18.46 10.95 -36.43
C ASN A 17 -18.36 9.47 -36.82
N THR A 18 -17.84 9.15 -38.00
CA THR A 18 -17.68 7.76 -38.47
C THR A 18 -16.51 7.05 -37.77
N ILE A 19 -15.48 7.79 -37.37
CA ILE A 19 -14.34 7.26 -36.61
C ILE A 19 -14.76 6.90 -35.17
N LYS A 20 -15.61 7.74 -34.55
CA LYS A 20 -16.10 7.51 -33.19
C LYS A 20 -16.94 6.24 -33.08
N ALA A 21 -17.76 5.93 -34.10
CA ALA A 21 -18.56 4.71 -34.14
C ALA A 21 -17.70 3.43 -34.29
N ARG A 22 -16.59 3.49 -35.04
CA ARG A 22 -15.68 2.34 -35.20
C ARG A 22 -14.83 2.08 -33.95
N LEU A 23 -14.41 3.12 -33.23
CA LEU A 23 -13.68 2.98 -31.95
C LEU A 23 -14.53 2.33 -30.85
N HIS A 24 -15.82 2.65 -30.77
CA HIS A 24 -16.72 2.05 -29.78
C HIS A 24 -16.94 0.54 -30.01
N SER A 25 -16.98 0.10 -31.27
CA SER A 25 -17.11 -1.31 -31.63
C SER A 25 -15.87 -2.13 -31.27
N LEU A 26 -14.67 -1.59 -31.53
CA LEU A 26 -13.41 -2.25 -31.17
C LEU A 26 -13.21 -2.34 -29.65
N TYR A 27 -13.63 -1.32 -28.89
CA TYR A 27 -13.54 -1.32 -27.43
C TYR A 27 -14.41 -2.42 -26.79
N SER A 28 -15.60 -2.68 -27.34
CA SER A 28 -16.50 -3.74 -26.86
C SER A 28 -15.94 -5.16 -27.11
N ILE A 29 -15.27 -5.36 -28.25
CA ILE A 29 -14.66 -6.65 -28.62
C ILE A 29 -13.41 -6.95 -27.78
N MET A 30 -12.63 -5.92 -27.42
CA MET A 30 -11.46 -6.11 -26.54
C MET A 30 -11.86 -6.42 -25.10
N ASN A 31 -12.94 -5.83 -24.58
CA ASN A 31 -13.35 -6.02 -23.20
C ASN A 31 -13.91 -7.43 -22.94
N THR A 32 -14.61 -8.04 -23.92
CA THR A 32 -15.16 -9.40 -23.78
C THR A 32 -14.09 -10.49 -23.82
N ARG A 33 -12.98 -10.30 -24.55
CA ARG A 33 -11.87 -11.27 -24.56
C ARG A 33 -10.96 -11.16 -23.34
N LEU A 34 -10.82 -9.98 -22.75
CA LEU A 34 -10.00 -9.80 -21.54
C LEU A 34 -10.66 -10.45 -20.32
N PHE A 35 -11.99 -10.39 -20.19
CA PHE A 35 -12.72 -11.06 -19.10
C PHE A 35 -12.65 -12.59 -19.16
N ALA A 36 -12.60 -13.19 -20.36
CA ALA A 36 -12.48 -14.63 -20.51
C ALA A 36 -11.09 -15.18 -20.08
N ILE A 37 -10.03 -14.39 -20.25
CA ILE A 37 -8.67 -14.80 -19.87
C ILE A 37 -8.45 -14.67 -18.35
N VAL A 38 -9.05 -13.67 -17.70
CA VAL A 38 -8.95 -13.50 -16.24
C VAL A 38 -9.72 -14.60 -15.49
N ALA A 39 -10.85 -15.09 -16.04
CA ALA A 39 -11.61 -16.17 -15.42
C ALA A 39 -10.89 -17.53 -15.42
N PHE A 40 -9.98 -17.78 -16.36
CA PHE A 40 -9.27 -19.06 -16.45
C PHE A 40 -8.03 -19.16 -15.52
N LEU A 41 -7.51 -18.02 -15.04
CA LEU A 41 -6.35 -17.96 -14.14
C LEU A 41 -6.70 -17.99 -12.65
N ALA A 42 -7.98 -17.89 -12.28
CA ALA A 42 -8.42 -17.91 -10.88
C ALA A 42 -8.66 -19.32 -10.31
N ALA A 43 -8.54 -20.38 -11.12
CA ALA A 43 -8.91 -21.75 -10.72
C ALA A 43 -7.72 -22.64 -10.28
N SER A 44 -6.48 -22.13 -10.22
CA SER A 44 -5.31 -22.95 -9.90
C SER A 44 -4.35 -22.28 -8.91
N ALA A 45 -4.86 -21.73 -7.82
CA ALA A 45 -4.04 -21.33 -6.68
C ALA A 45 -4.20 -22.34 -5.53
N PRO A 46 -3.17 -23.13 -5.19
CA PRO A 46 -3.19 -23.95 -3.99
C PRO A 46 -3.15 -23.07 -2.73
N GLU A 47 -4.19 -23.19 -1.91
CA GLU A 47 -4.25 -22.63 -0.56
C GLU A 47 -3.27 -23.36 0.36
N SER A 48 -2.09 -22.78 0.58
CA SER A 48 -1.26 -23.09 1.77
C SER A 48 -0.06 -22.16 1.88
N CYS A 49 -0.30 -20.95 2.36
CA CYS A 49 0.74 -20.16 3.03
C CYS A 49 0.17 -19.70 4.36
N ALA A 50 0.14 -20.63 5.33
CA ALA A 50 -0.03 -20.30 6.73
C ALA A 50 1.18 -19.44 7.15
N TRP A 51 0.98 -18.14 7.27
CA TRP A 51 1.97 -17.25 7.88
C TRP A 51 1.99 -17.56 9.37
N SER A 52 2.94 -18.41 9.76
CA SER A 52 3.31 -18.63 11.14
C SER A 52 3.94 -17.33 11.66
N THR A 53 3.15 -16.55 12.37
CA THR A 53 3.62 -15.38 13.12
C THR A 53 4.33 -15.90 14.36
N SER A 54 5.65 -16.02 14.30
CA SER A 54 6.49 -16.25 15.48
C SER A 54 6.53 -14.97 16.31
N SER A 55 5.52 -14.77 17.17
CA SER A 55 5.63 -13.80 18.25
C SER A 55 6.69 -14.31 19.24
N SER A 56 7.86 -13.69 19.23
CA SER A 56 8.87 -13.84 20.28
C SER A 56 8.30 -13.30 21.58
N GLN A 57 7.74 -14.19 22.39
CA GLN A 57 7.38 -13.90 23.78
C GLN A 57 8.64 -14.12 24.62
N ASN A 58 9.39 -13.04 24.84
CA ASN A 58 10.33 -13.00 25.95
C ASN A 58 9.52 -12.99 27.26
N GLY A 59 9.74 -14.03 28.05
CA GLY A 59 8.96 -14.38 29.23
C GLY A 59 9.09 -13.37 30.37
N GLY A 60 7.94 -13.00 30.92
CA GLY A 60 7.77 -12.61 32.31
C GLY A 60 6.91 -13.66 33.00
N ALA A 61 7.48 -14.37 33.96
CA ALA A 61 6.82 -15.41 34.72
C ALA A 61 5.71 -14.87 35.64
N ALA A 62 4.52 -15.48 35.61
CA ALA A 62 3.71 -15.83 36.78
C ALA A 62 2.48 -16.68 36.38
N PRO A 63 2.04 -17.66 37.18
CA PRO A 63 1.02 -18.63 36.81
C PRO A 63 -0.36 -18.27 37.35
N HIS A 64 -1.40 -18.30 36.52
CA HIS A 64 -2.76 -18.57 37.00
C HIS A 64 -3.48 -19.49 36.01
N ALA A 65 -3.77 -20.69 36.51
CA ALA A 65 -4.48 -21.75 35.82
C ALA A 65 -5.93 -21.37 35.54
N GLY A 66 -6.35 -21.58 34.29
CA GLY A 66 -7.73 -21.48 33.85
C GLY A 66 -7.94 -22.33 32.60
N LEU A 67 -7.77 -23.65 32.73
CA LEU A 67 -7.94 -24.61 31.65
C LEU A 67 -9.42 -24.68 31.21
N SER A 68 -9.68 -24.17 30.01
CA SER A 68 -10.97 -24.23 29.33
C SER A 68 -11.27 -25.64 28.81
N ARG A 69 -12.48 -26.14 29.10
CA ARG A 69 -12.99 -27.51 28.83
C ARG A 69 -13.10 -27.91 27.35
N ARG A 70 -12.61 -27.14 26.39
CA ARG A 70 -12.82 -27.39 24.95
C ARG A 70 -11.69 -28.13 24.21
N GLN A 71 -10.70 -28.68 24.91
CA GLN A 71 -9.56 -29.39 24.27
C GLN A 71 -9.57 -30.92 24.37
N MET A 72 -10.69 -31.57 24.71
CA MET A 72 -10.74 -33.03 24.90
C MET A 72 -11.30 -33.85 23.72
N LEU A 73 -11.08 -33.47 22.45
CA LEU A 73 -11.56 -34.33 21.35
C LEU A 73 -10.83 -34.16 20.00
N VAL A 74 -9.50 -34.26 19.99
CA VAL A 74 -8.73 -34.53 18.76
C VAL A 74 -7.56 -35.45 19.09
N ALA A 75 -7.88 -36.69 19.47
CA ALA A 75 -6.89 -37.74 19.73
C ALA A 75 -7.38 -39.06 19.12
N ALA A 76 -7.46 -39.13 17.79
CA ALA A 76 -7.66 -40.39 17.08
C ALA A 76 -7.37 -40.23 15.59
N LEU A 77 -6.09 -40.04 15.21
CA LEU A 77 -5.54 -40.54 13.95
C LEU A 77 -4.01 -40.30 13.92
N THR A 78 -3.25 -41.09 14.66
CA THR A 78 -1.80 -41.15 14.52
C THR A 78 -1.45 -42.31 13.59
N THR A 79 -1.45 -42.04 12.28
CA THR A 79 -0.74 -42.87 11.31
C THR A 79 0.76 -42.63 11.52
N THR A 80 1.47 -43.68 11.93
CA THR A 80 2.92 -43.72 12.09
C THR A 80 3.61 -43.57 10.73
N THR A 81 3.85 -42.33 10.31
CA THR A 81 4.86 -42.03 9.31
C THR A 81 6.22 -41.94 10.02
N THR A 82 7.07 -42.93 9.78
CA THR A 82 8.48 -42.89 10.16
C THR A 82 9.18 -41.77 9.38
N ALA A 83 9.20 -40.57 9.96
CA ALA A 83 10.00 -39.47 9.43
C ALA A 83 11.47 -39.81 9.67
N VAL A 84 12.21 -40.03 8.58
CA VAL A 84 13.67 -40.08 8.59
C VAL A 84 14.16 -38.67 8.93
N ILE A 85 14.53 -38.45 10.18
CA ILE A 85 15.15 -37.21 10.63
C ILE A 85 16.57 -37.20 10.06
N TYR A 86 16.75 -36.54 8.91
CA TYR A 86 18.08 -36.16 8.45
C TYR A 86 18.62 -35.12 9.44
N GLN A 87 19.52 -35.55 10.32
CA GLN A 87 20.39 -34.66 11.09
C GLN A 87 21.31 -33.94 10.08
N LEU A 88 20.80 -32.85 9.50
CA LEU A 88 21.67 -31.86 8.88
C LEU A 88 22.61 -31.36 9.98
N PRO A 89 23.93 -31.24 9.71
CA PRO A 89 24.82 -30.62 10.66
C PRO A 89 24.23 -29.28 11.04
N ALA A 90 24.10 -29.02 12.33
CA ALA A 90 23.66 -27.74 12.85
C ALA A 90 24.72 -26.70 12.44
N HIS A 91 24.59 -26.19 11.21
CA HIS A 91 25.24 -24.97 10.80
C HIS A 91 24.85 -23.95 11.84
N ALA A 92 25.84 -23.54 12.63
CA ALA A 92 25.66 -22.62 13.73
C ALA A 92 24.77 -21.48 13.23
N VAL A 93 23.59 -21.35 13.84
CA VAL A 93 22.74 -20.19 13.63
C VAL A 93 23.60 -19.05 14.11
N LEU A 94 24.24 -18.36 13.16
CA LEU A 94 25.00 -17.15 13.44
C LEU A 94 23.99 -16.21 14.06
N SER A 95 24.08 -16.05 15.38
CA SER A 95 23.36 -15.05 16.13
C SER A 95 23.97 -13.69 15.78
N THR A 96 23.95 -13.32 14.50
CA THR A 96 24.21 -11.96 14.08
C THR A 96 23.11 -11.12 14.73
N GLY A 97 23.52 -10.07 15.43
CA GLY A 97 22.54 -9.22 16.11
C GLY A 97 21.54 -8.58 15.14
N ALA A 98 20.56 -7.86 15.67
CA ALA A 98 19.57 -7.22 14.82
C ALA A 98 20.24 -6.17 13.90
N CYS A 99 19.85 -6.16 12.62
CA CYS A 99 20.14 -5.09 11.68
C CYS A 99 18.84 -4.71 10.98
N ALA A 100 18.30 -3.53 11.29
CA ALA A 100 17.06 -3.05 10.72
C ALA A 100 17.27 -1.66 10.13
N SER A 101 16.90 -1.48 8.87
CA SER A 101 17.08 -0.22 8.13
C SER A 101 18.53 0.30 8.17
N GLY A 102 19.52 -0.62 8.14
CA GLY A 102 20.94 -0.26 8.17
C GLY A 102 21.48 0.14 9.55
N VAL A 103 20.74 -0.08 10.63
CA VAL A 103 21.15 0.23 12.00
C VAL A 103 21.05 -1.03 12.88
N GLY A 104 22.07 -1.28 13.70
CA GLY A 104 22.09 -2.34 14.69
C GLY A 104 23.42 -3.08 14.77
N GLU A 105 23.61 -3.87 15.83
CA GLU A 105 24.89 -4.51 16.16
C GLU A 105 25.28 -5.60 15.13
N GLY A 106 24.31 -6.24 14.49
CA GLY A 106 24.59 -7.27 13.47
C GLY A 106 24.82 -6.72 12.06
N CYS A 107 24.70 -5.40 11.83
CA CYS A 107 24.89 -4.86 10.48
C CYS A 107 26.34 -5.06 9.98
N ALA A 108 27.32 -4.94 10.87
CA ALA A 108 28.73 -5.18 10.55
C ALA A 108 28.96 -6.65 10.16
N ASP A 109 28.43 -7.59 10.94
CA ASP A 109 28.54 -9.02 10.67
C ASP A 109 27.85 -9.41 9.36
N LEU A 110 26.65 -8.89 9.11
CA LEU A 110 25.91 -9.11 7.85
C LEU A 110 26.61 -8.53 6.63
N SER A 111 27.47 -7.54 6.82
CA SER A 111 28.25 -7.00 5.72
C SER A 111 29.43 -7.89 5.35
N GLU A 112 29.92 -8.75 6.26
CA GLU A 112 31.10 -9.61 6.09
C GLU A 112 32.31 -8.88 5.49
N GLY A 113 32.45 -7.57 5.76
CA GLY A 113 33.51 -6.72 5.19
C GLY A 113 33.31 -6.30 3.73
N ASN A 114 32.15 -6.59 3.13
CA ASN A 114 31.80 -6.17 1.78
C ASN A 114 31.41 -4.67 1.77
N ALA A 115 32.27 -3.86 1.14
CA ALA A 115 32.08 -2.42 1.03
C ALA A 115 30.75 -2.00 0.36
N TYR A 116 30.26 -2.79 -0.60
CA TYR A 116 28.99 -2.50 -1.28
C TYR A 116 27.79 -2.68 -0.33
N ILE A 117 27.79 -3.74 0.49
CA ILE A 117 26.72 -3.98 1.45
C ILE A 117 26.72 -2.89 2.55
N GLN A 118 27.89 -2.47 3.01
CA GLN A 118 28.01 -1.36 3.97
C GLN A 118 27.43 -0.06 3.40
N ALA A 119 27.76 0.29 2.15
CA ALA A 119 27.21 1.47 1.50
C ALA A 119 25.67 1.42 1.38
N LEU A 120 25.09 0.23 1.12
CA LEU A 120 23.63 0.05 1.11
C LEU A 120 23.02 0.18 2.51
N GLN A 121 23.69 -0.30 3.55
CA GLN A 121 23.24 -0.16 4.93
C GLN A 121 23.28 1.32 5.36
N GLU A 122 24.35 2.05 5.06
CA GLU A 122 24.46 3.49 5.31
C GLU A 122 23.37 4.28 4.57
N GLN A 123 23.14 3.97 3.29
CA GLN A 123 22.06 4.58 2.52
C GLN A 123 20.69 4.27 3.11
N SER A 124 20.48 3.06 3.62
CA SER A 124 19.24 2.67 4.29
C SER A 124 19.05 3.43 5.60
N ALA A 125 20.12 3.58 6.39
CA ALA A 125 20.10 4.33 7.63
C ALA A 125 19.79 5.82 7.39
N ALA A 126 20.41 6.43 6.37
CA ALA A 126 20.16 7.81 5.99
C ALA A 126 18.70 8.04 5.52
N ASN A 127 18.08 7.05 4.89
CA ASN A 127 16.70 7.15 4.42
C ASN A 127 15.65 6.69 5.44
N ARG A 128 16.07 6.15 6.59
CA ARG A 128 15.18 5.53 7.58
C ARG A 128 14.10 6.50 8.05
N GLU A 129 14.48 7.69 8.50
CA GLU A 129 13.53 8.67 9.05
C GLU A 129 12.52 9.15 8.01
N ARG A 130 12.96 9.33 6.76
CA ARG A 130 12.05 9.68 5.66
C ARG A 130 11.05 8.56 5.42
N ASN A 131 11.52 7.31 5.33
CA ASN A 131 10.66 6.15 5.09
C ASN A 131 9.66 5.94 6.24
N GLU A 132 10.09 6.11 7.49
CA GLU A 132 9.22 6.01 8.67
C GLU A 132 8.15 7.12 8.69
N ARG A 133 8.52 8.34 8.31
CA ARG A 133 7.58 9.46 8.16
C ARG A 133 6.56 9.18 7.06
N GLU A 134 7.01 8.78 5.87
CA GLU A 134 6.14 8.44 4.75
C GLU A 134 5.19 7.28 5.08
N ALA A 135 5.67 6.25 5.78
CA ALA A 135 4.84 5.12 6.21
C ALA A 135 3.77 5.57 7.22
N ARG A 136 4.12 6.47 8.15
CA ARG A 136 3.18 7.04 9.12
C ARG A 136 2.13 7.92 8.43
N ASP A 137 2.55 8.77 7.51
CA ASP A 137 1.66 9.63 6.73
C ASP A 137 0.68 8.79 5.91
N ALA A 138 1.16 7.76 5.21
CA ALA A 138 0.32 6.84 4.46
C ALA A 138 -0.69 6.11 5.37
N TYR A 139 -0.27 5.72 6.57
CA TYR A 139 -1.18 5.14 7.56
C TYR A 139 -2.29 6.12 7.98
N TYR A 140 -1.96 7.40 8.21
CA TYR A 140 -2.96 8.40 8.56
C TYR A 140 -3.92 8.70 7.40
N MET A 141 -3.38 8.87 6.18
CA MET A 141 -4.17 9.10 4.95
C MET A 141 -5.13 7.95 4.66
N LYS A 142 -4.76 6.70 5.01
CA LYS A 142 -5.60 5.53 4.78
C LYS A 142 -6.74 5.36 5.78
N ASN A 143 -6.46 5.54 7.07
CA ASN A 143 -7.36 5.06 8.13
C ASN A 143 -8.28 6.15 8.70
N TYR A 144 -7.90 7.43 8.60
CA TYR A 144 -8.59 8.49 9.32
C TYR A 144 -9.54 9.38 8.50
N PRO A 145 -9.52 9.46 7.15
CA PRO A 145 -10.45 10.34 6.44
C PRO A 145 -11.92 10.05 6.76
N ASP A 146 -12.30 8.78 6.78
CA ASP A 146 -13.67 8.36 7.04
C ASP A 146 -14.08 8.65 8.50
N TRP A 147 -13.14 8.51 9.46
CA TRP A 147 -13.40 8.87 10.85
C TRP A 147 -13.71 10.37 11.00
N PHE A 148 -12.89 11.24 10.40
CA PHE A 148 -13.12 12.68 10.50
C PHE A 148 -14.43 13.11 9.82
N GLN A 149 -14.80 12.48 8.70
CA GLN A 149 -16.08 12.72 8.04
C GLN A 149 -17.28 12.45 8.96
N THR A 150 -17.22 11.42 9.81
CA THR A 150 -18.31 11.15 10.77
C THR A 150 -18.46 12.22 11.86
N VAL A 151 -17.38 12.95 12.17
CA VAL A 151 -17.36 14.03 13.17
C VAL A 151 -17.69 15.40 12.53
N GLY A 152 -17.92 15.45 11.21
CA GLY A 152 -18.18 16.69 10.48
C GLY A 152 -16.92 17.54 10.30
N LYS A 153 -15.75 16.90 10.21
CA LYS A 153 -14.47 17.54 9.95
C LYS A 153 -13.79 16.89 8.75
N THR A 154 -12.92 17.63 8.10
CA THR A 154 -12.10 17.12 7.01
C THR A 154 -10.64 17.16 7.41
N LEU A 155 -9.96 16.01 7.28
CA LEU A 155 -8.52 15.92 7.51
C LEU A 155 -7.77 16.54 6.31
N VAL A 156 -6.95 17.54 6.58
CA VAL A 156 -6.13 18.24 5.59
C VAL A 156 -4.66 18.16 6.01
N LYS A 157 -3.78 17.78 5.09
CA LYS A 157 -2.33 17.78 5.31
C LYS A 157 -1.75 19.16 4.99
N LYS A 158 -0.88 19.71 5.83
CA LYS A 158 -0.12 20.93 5.49
C LYS A 158 1.10 20.57 4.65
N GLU A 159 1.33 21.32 3.58
CA GLU A 159 2.51 21.12 2.72
C GLU A 159 3.81 21.49 3.46
N SER A 160 3.81 22.55 4.29
CA SER A 160 5.00 23.04 5.01
C SER A 160 5.64 22.00 5.93
N ASP A 161 4.81 21.41 6.81
CA ASP A 161 5.28 20.62 7.93
C ASP A 161 4.97 19.12 7.75
N GLY A 162 4.12 18.77 6.78
CA GLY A 162 3.53 17.45 6.63
C GLY A 162 2.54 17.08 7.73
N THR A 163 2.21 18.01 8.62
CA THR A 163 1.28 17.77 9.73
C THR A 163 -0.17 17.73 9.25
N PHE A 164 -0.98 16.90 9.90
CA PHE A 164 -2.41 16.78 9.61
C PHE A 164 -3.22 17.67 10.55
N VAL A 165 -4.14 18.45 9.99
CA VAL A 165 -5.09 19.28 10.71
C VAL A 165 -6.52 18.93 10.33
N ALA A 166 -7.41 18.87 11.31
CA ALA A 166 -8.83 18.67 11.08
C ALA A 166 -9.52 20.03 10.99
N LEU A 167 -10.01 20.36 9.80
CA LEU A 167 -10.70 21.62 9.52
C LEU A 167 -12.21 21.39 9.44
N ASP A 168 -12.98 22.40 9.79
CA ASP A 168 -14.44 22.35 9.63
C ASP A 168 -14.82 22.59 8.16
N ASP A 169 -15.98 22.09 7.74
CA ASP A 169 -16.41 22.15 6.33
C ASP A 169 -16.48 23.58 5.77
N LYS A 170 -16.78 24.57 6.62
CA LYS A 170 -16.82 25.99 6.25
C LYS A 170 -15.43 26.53 5.89
N GLU A 171 -14.41 26.11 6.62
CA GLU A 171 -13.02 26.52 6.40
C GLU A 171 -12.47 25.86 5.14
N VAL A 172 -12.76 24.57 4.95
CA VAL A 172 -12.39 23.85 3.72
C VAL A 172 -13.03 24.50 2.49
N ALA A 173 -14.31 24.88 2.56
CA ALA A 173 -14.99 25.58 1.47
C ALA A 173 -14.41 26.98 1.20
N ALA A 174 -13.86 27.66 2.21
CA ALA A 174 -13.14 28.92 2.01
C ALA A 174 -11.78 28.69 1.33
N LEU A 175 -10.99 27.73 1.81
CA LEU A 175 -9.69 27.38 1.25
C LEU A 175 -9.79 26.82 -0.19
N GLN A 176 -10.87 26.10 -0.50
CA GLN A 176 -11.16 25.62 -1.83
C GLN A 176 -11.51 26.77 -2.80
N ARG A 177 -12.30 27.76 -2.36
CA ARG A 177 -12.58 28.97 -3.14
C ARG A 177 -11.31 29.77 -3.42
N ASP A 178 -10.38 29.78 -2.47
CA ASP A 178 -9.07 30.44 -2.60
C ASP A 178 -8.07 29.64 -3.46
N ASN A 179 -8.42 28.44 -3.95
CA ASN A 179 -7.51 27.52 -4.67
C ASN A 179 -6.24 27.13 -3.89
N LYS A 180 -6.29 27.17 -2.55
CA LYS A 180 -5.19 26.80 -1.66
C LYS A 180 -5.11 25.31 -1.36
N LEU A 181 -6.11 24.53 -1.78
CA LEU A 181 -6.16 23.09 -1.59
C LEU A 181 -5.74 22.35 -2.86
N THR A 182 -4.95 21.29 -2.69
CA THR A 182 -4.56 20.34 -3.74
C THR A 182 -4.96 18.94 -3.32
N LEU A 183 -5.25 18.06 -4.28
CA LEU A 183 -5.51 16.64 -3.99
C LEU A 183 -4.19 15.87 -4.10
N GLU A 184 -3.83 15.14 -3.03
CA GLU A 184 -2.69 14.23 -3.02
C GLU A 184 -3.20 12.80 -2.80
N THR A 185 -2.75 11.88 -3.66
CA THR A 185 -2.98 10.44 -3.47
C THR A 185 -1.85 9.86 -2.64
N ALA A 186 -2.20 9.06 -1.63
CA ALA A 186 -1.22 8.36 -0.80
C ALA A 186 -0.29 7.49 -1.66
N LYS A 187 1.00 7.54 -1.34
CA LYS A 187 2.02 6.69 -1.93
C LYS A 187 2.43 5.62 -0.93
N SER A 188 2.65 4.41 -1.42
CA SER A 188 3.15 3.27 -0.65
C SER A 188 4.58 2.92 -1.08
N MET A 189 5.24 2.06 -0.30
CA MET A 189 6.58 1.53 -0.58
C MET A 189 7.66 2.62 -0.74
N GLY A 190 7.68 3.60 0.18
CA GLY A 190 8.66 4.69 0.17
C GLY A 190 8.47 5.64 -1.02
N GLY A 191 7.21 6.02 -1.29
CA GLY A 191 6.88 6.96 -2.37
C GLY A 191 6.89 6.38 -3.79
N ARG A 192 7.21 5.10 -3.98
CA ARG A 192 7.41 4.49 -5.31
C ARG A 192 6.11 4.12 -6.02
N VAL A 193 5.08 3.74 -5.27
CA VAL A 193 3.83 3.22 -5.83
C VAL A 193 2.68 4.11 -5.38
N VAL A 194 1.92 4.64 -6.34
CA VAL A 194 0.68 5.37 -6.04
C VAL A 194 -0.41 4.34 -5.73
N ASP A 195 -1.01 4.44 -4.55
CA ASP A 195 -2.08 3.52 -4.14
C ASP A 195 -3.44 4.07 -4.58
N TYR A 196 -3.88 3.70 -5.78
CA TYR A 196 -5.17 4.11 -6.33
C TYR A 196 -6.38 3.52 -5.60
N THR A 197 -6.18 2.57 -4.67
CA THR A 197 -7.27 2.04 -3.85
C THR A 197 -7.67 3.01 -2.75
N GLN A 198 -6.83 4.01 -2.46
CA GLN A 198 -7.06 4.99 -1.42
C GLN A 198 -7.70 6.26 -1.96
N LYS A 199 -8.58 6.87 -1.17
CA LYS A 199 -9.17 8.16 -1.49
C LYS A 199 -8.07 9.23 -1.43
N PRO A 200 -8.00 10.15 -2.42
CA PRO A 200 -7.09 11.28 -2.33
C PRO A 200 -7.48 12.16 -1.14
N ILE A 201 -6.48 12.74 -0.47
CA ILE A 201 -6.69 13.68 0.62
C ILE A 201 -6.42 15.11 0.15
N LEU A 202 -6.95 16.08 0.89
CA LEU A 202 -6.70 17.49 0.65
C LEU A 202 -5.37 17.90 1.31
N VAL A 203 -4.57 18.65 0.57
CA VAL A 203 -3.29 19.22 1.01
C VAL A 203 -3.38 20.73 0.90
N LEU A 204 -3.07 21.42 1.99
CA LEU A 204 -2.98 22.87 2.04
C LEU A 204 -1.63 23.31 1.49
N LYS A 205 -1.67 24.05 0.39
CA LYS A 205 -0.50 24.70 -0.19
C LYS A 205 0.04 25.77 0.74
N ASP A 206 1.37 25.86 0.82
CA ASP A 206 2.03 26.93 1.54
C ASP A 206 1.77 28.28 0.87
N LEU A 207 1.51 29.30 1.69
CA LEU A 207 1.26 30.68 1.27
C LEU A 207 2.56 31.45 1.06
#